data_AF-A0A8T2QHU5-F1
#
_entry.id   AF-A0A8T2QHU5-F1
#
_cell.length_a   1.000
_cell.length_b   1.000
_cell.length_c   1.000
_cell.angle_alpha   90.00
_cell.angle_beta   90.00
_cell.angle_gamma   90.00
#
_symmetry.space_group_name_H-M   'P 1'
#
loop_
_entity.id
_entity.type
_entity.pdbx_description
1 polymer ?
#
loop_
_entity_poly.entity_id
_entity_poly.type
_entity_poly.pdbx_seq_one_letter_code
_entity_poly.pdbx_strand_id
1 'polypeptide(L)'
;MIIYMLTCFGIADLKLLKLPSIMKLTHGIHVMMPAHNDYSNVLVSSANVDAPALVSAVVSAIELALRGIHGEGARTMILMNVLPLGCAPSFLGFALTNPTLQKDKDSCIASYNAVVDLHNAELKKMVESLRTELSWNGLVLFDLNAIYMDAVRNPSKYAVTKPLAACCGAGGNEYNINLAIPCGKSGTVNGTTVTAGRCSDPSQYISWDGLHPTESFAEHIASAMLKGEFTYPSFSLKEACKP
;
A
#
# COMPACT_ATOMS: atom_id res chain seq x y z
N MET A 1 10.27 -6.80 3.59
CA MET A 1 10.42 -5.41 4.06
C MET A 1 11.27 -4.65 3.04
N ILE A 2 10.66 -3.73 2.29
CA ILE A 2 11.39 -2.83 1.39
C ILE A 2 11.47 -1.49 2.12
N ILE A 3 12.69 -1.00 2.38
CA ILE A 3 12.94 0.33 2.93
C ILE A 3 13.37 1.20 1.75
N TYR A 4 12.62 2.25 1.46
CA TYR A 4 13.02 3.26 0.48
C TYR A 4 13.70 4.39 1.25
N MET A 5 14.93 4.73 0.86
CA MET A 5 15.68 5.85 1.43
C MET A 5 15.62 7.01 0.43
N LEU A 6 14.85 8.05 0.77
CA LEU A 6 14.95 9.33 0.07
C LEU A 6 16.07 10.13 0.72
N THR A 7 17.17 10.28 0.00
CA THR A 7 18.22 11.22 0.41
C THR A 7 17.82 12.62 -0.04
N CYS A 8 18.10 13.65 0.77
CA CYS A 8 17.87 15.04 0.38
C CYS A 8 18.78 15.48 -0.83
N PHE A 9 19.54 14.56 -1.45
CA PHE A 9 20.39 14.78 -2.63
C PHE A 9 19.83 14.19 -3.95
N GLY A 10 18.59 13.67 -3.96
CA GLY A 10 17.93 13.14 -5.16
C GLY A 10 17.65 11.63 -5.11
N ILE A 11 16.93 11.14 -6.12
CA ILE A 11 16.58 9.73 -6.31
C ILE A 11 17.84 9.02 -6.84
N ALA A 12 18.51 8.25 -6.00
CA ALA A 12 19.57 7.33 -6.44
C ALA A 12 18.96 5.93 -6.65
N ASP A 13 19.17 5.35 -7.83
CA ASP A 13 18.84 3.96 -8.13
C ASP A 13 19.52 3.02 -7.12
N LEU A 14 18.73 2.38 -6.25
CA LEU A 14 19.24 1.41 -5.28
C LEU A 14 18.89 -0.02 -5.72
N LYS A 15 19.81 -0.66 -6.44
CA LYS A 15 19.95 -2.13 -6.36
C LYS A 15 20.24 -2.48 -4.91
N LEU A 16 19.48 -3.44 -4.35
CA LEU A 16 19.66 -4.11 -3.04
C LEU A 16 21.10 -3.96 -2.49
N LEU A 17 21.35 -2.82 -1.85
CA LEU A 17 22.62 -2.52 -1.24
C LEU A 17 22.55 -3.15 0.13
N LYS A 18 23.43 -4.13 0.39
CA LYS A 18 23.85 -4.42 1.76
C LYS A 18 24.32 -3.07 2.33
N LEU A 19 23.53 -2.47 3.21
CA LEU A 19 23.88 -1.23 3.89
C LEU A 19 25.26 -1.45 4.52
N PRO A 20 26.30 -0.71 4.10
CA PRO A 20 27.58 -0.79 4.77
C PRO A 20 27.38 -0.42 6.24
N SER A 21 28.09 -1.10 7.15
CA SER A 21 28.09 -0.87 8.61
C SER A 21 28.35 0.58 9.07
N ILE A 22 28.55 1.53 8.14
CA ILE A 22 28.92 2.93 8.35
C ILE A 22 27.84 3.91 7.87
N MET A 23 26.80 3.49 7.13
CA MET A 23 25.66 4.37 6.85
C MET A 23 24.73 4.43 8.08
N LYS A 24 25.06 5.33 9.01
CA LYS A 24 24.14 5.67 10.10
C LYS A 24 22.86 6.26 9.49
N LEU A 25 21.69 5.74 9.85
CA LEU A 25 20.37 6.23 9.37
C LEU A 25 20.05 7.66 9.85
N THR A 26 21.00 8.30 10.51
CA THR A 26 21.01 9.69 11.00
C THR A 26 20.69 10.77 9.98
N HIS A 27 20.89 10.53 8.68
CA HIS A 27 20.63 11.52 7.64
C HIS A 27 19.71 10.94 6.57
N GLY A 28 18.55 11.57 6.36
CA GLY A 28 17.58 11.20 5.33
C GLY A 28 16.17 10.98 5.85
N ILE A 29 15.24 10.87 4.90
CA ILE A 29 13.85 10.51 5.16
C ILE A 29 13.71 9.03 4.78
N HIS A 30 13.35 8.22 5.76
CA HIS A 30 13.14 6.78 5.57
C HIS A 30 11.67 6.54 5.32
N VAL A 31 11.33 5.74 4.32
CA VAL A 31 9.93 5.39 4.01
C VAL A 31 9.76 3.88 4.11
N MET A 32 8.73 3.45 4.84
CA MET A 32 8.41 2.04 5.01
C MET A 32 6.92 1.80 4.75
N MET A 33 6.63 0.78 3.95
CA MET A 33 5.28 0.28 3.70
C MET A 33 5.25 -1.22 4.02
N PRO A 34 4.93 -1.61 5.26
CA PRO A 34 4.88 -3.01 5.68
C PRO A 34 3.50 -3.64 5.43
N ALA A 35 3.32 -4.87 5.90
CA ALA A 35 2.05 -5.57 6.13
C ALA A 35 1.19 -5.99 4.93
N HIS A 36 1.34 -5.39 3.75
CA HIS A 36 0.46 -5.69 2.61
C HIS A 36 0.43 -7.18 2.24
N ASN A 37 1.60 -7.84 2.23
CA ASN A 37 1.69 -9.27 1.90
C ASN A 37 1.22 -10.18 3.04
N ASP A 38 1.40 -9.76 4.30
CA ASP A 38 0.96 -10.50 5.48
C ASP A 38 -0.57 -10.67 5.46
N TYR A 39 -1.29 -9.60 5.10
CA TYR A 39 -2.74 -9.66 4.92
C TYR A 39 -3.17 -10.31 3.60
N SER A 40 -2.54 -9.93 2.49
CA SER A 40 -2.97 -10.42 1.17
C SER A 40 -2.92 -11.94 1.07
N ASN A 41 -1.87 -12.56 1.59
CA ASN A 41 -1.72 -14.02 1.57
C ASN A 41 -2.75 -14.72 2.46
N VAL A 42 -3.03 -14.18 3.65
CA VAL A 42 -3.94 -14.81 4.61
C VAL A 42 -5.41 -14.65 4.18
N LEU A 43 -5.79 -13.47 3.68
CA LEU A 43 -7.16 -13.18 3.24
C LEU A 43 -7.60 -14.03 2.05
N VAL A 44 -6.69 -14.40 1.14
CA VAL A 44 -7.00 -15.29 0.00
C VAL A 44 -6.91 -16.78 0.32
N SER A 45 -6.15 -17.16 1.35
CA SER A 45 -5.88 -18.58 1.67
C SER A 45 -6.72 -19.13 2.82
N SER A 46 -7.29 -18.27 3.66
CA SER A 46 -8.10 -18.69 4.81
C SER A 46 -9.50 -18.07 4.78
N ALA A 47 -10.52 -18.91 4.92
CA ALA A 47 -11.90 -18.47 5.09
C ALA A 47 -12.17 -17.90 6.49
N ASN A 48 -11.36 -18.29 7.49
CA ASN A 48 -11.53 -17.88 8.88
C ASN A 48 -10.21 -17.28 9.38
N VAL A 49 -10.12 -15.96 9.34
CA VAL A 49 -8.95 -15.23 9.83
C VAL A 49 -9.22 -14.78 11.25
N ASP A 50 -8.37 -15.20 12.20
CA ASP A 50 -8.29 -14.57 13.52
C ASP A 50 -7.62 -13.20 13.36
N ALA A 51 -8.44 -12.21 12.97
CA ALA A 51 -7.96 -10.88 12.65
C ALA A 51 -7.25 -10.21 13.84
N PRO A 52 -7.76 -10.27 15.09
CA PRO A 52 -7.03 -9.75 16.25
C PRO A 52 -5.64 -10.35 16.43
N ALA A 53 -5.51 -11.69 16.36
CA ALA A 53 -4.21 -12.35 16.52
C ALA A 53 -3.23 -11.99 15.40
N LEU A 54 -3.70 -11.97 14.15
CA LEU A 54 -2.88 -11.57 13.00
C LEU A 54 -2.44 -10.11 13.09
N VAL A 55 -3.37 -9.19 13.40
CA VAL A 55 -3.07 -7.76 13.54
C VAL A 55 -2.04 -7.53 14.64
N SER A 56 -2.22 -8.16 15.80
CA SER A 56 -1.27 -8.08 16.91
C SER A 56 0.13 -8.52 16.47
N ALA A 57 0.26 -9.69 15.84
CA ALA A 57 1.54 -10.21 15.38
C ALA A 57 2.23 -9.28 14.36
N VAL A 58 1.48 -8.76 13.38
CA VAL A 58 2.02 -7.87 12.34
C VAL A 58 2.42 -6.51 12.93
N VAL A 59 1.60 -5.90 13.77
CA VAL A 59 1.91 -4.62 14.42
C VAL A 59 3.13 -4.73 15.32
N SER A 60 3.26 -5.80 16.12
CA SER A 60 4.45 -6.04 16.95
C SER A 60 5.72 -6.21 16.12
N ALA A 61 5.64 -6.89 14.97
CA ALA A 61 6.78 -7.02 14.07
C ALA A 61 7.22 -5.67 13.47
N ILE A 62 6.26 -4.81 13.12
CA ILE A 62 6.53 -3.44 12.64
C ILE A 62 7.14 -2.59 13.75
N GLU A 63 6.60 -2.66 14.96
CA GLU A 63 7.13 -1.94 16.13
C GLU A 63 8.59 -2.31 16.40
N LEU A 64 8.90 -3.61 16.38
CA LEU A 64 10.27 -4.11 16.55
C LEU A 64 11.22 -3.53 15.48
N ALA A 65 10.79 -3.52 14.20
CA ALA A 65 11.56 -2.94 13.11
C ALA A 65 11.77 -1.43 13.29
N LEU A 66 10.74 -0.69 13.71
CA LEU A 66 10.81 0.75 13.98
C LEU A 66 11.77 1.07 15.13
N ARG A 67 11.72 0.31 16.23
CA ARG A 67 12.67 0.45 17.34
C ARG A 67 14.10 0.20 16.88
N GLY A 68 14.33 -0.83 16.06
CA GLY A 68 15.64 -1.10 15.47
C GLY A 68 16.15 0.05 14.61
N ILE A 69 15.33 0.53 13.67
CA ILE A 69 15.66 1.66 12.78
C ILE A 69 15.95 2.93 13.57
N HIS A 70 15.18 3.22 14.62
CA HIS A 70 15.45 4.33 15.53
C HIS A 70 16.78 4.16 16.29
N GLY A 71 17.09 2.94 16.74
CA GLY A 71 18.34 2.56 17.39
C GLY A 71 19.57 2.78 16.48
N GLU A 72 19.43 2.53 15.19
CA GLU A 72 20.44 2.80 14.15
C GLU A 72 20.54 4.29 13.75
N GLY A 73 19.79 5.16 14.43
CA GLY A 73 19.91 6.60 14.34
C GLY A 73 18.89 7.30 13.43
N ALA A 74 17.91 6.59 12.87
CA ALA A 74 16.86 7.24 12.09
C ALA A 74 16.07 8.24 12.94
N ARG A 75 15.86 9.45 12.40
CA ARG A 75 15.09 10.50 13.08
C ARG A 75 13.89 10.99 12.28
N THR A 76 13.89 10.81 10.97
CA THR A 76 12.72 11.11 10.12
C THR A 76 12.28 9.85 9.38
N MET A 77 11.06 9.40 9.65
CA MET A 77 10.50 8.15 9.14
C MET A 77 9.05 8.37 8.73
N ILE A 78 8.68 7.99 7.51
CA ILE A 78 7.31 7.94 7.03
C ILE A 78 6.89 6.48 6.96
N LEU A 79 5.95 6.11 7.83
CA LEU A 79 5.32 4.80 7.85
C LEU A 79 4.00 4.88 7.10
N MET A 80 3.84 4.09 6.04
CA MET A 80 2.56 3.95 5.36
C MET A 80 1.71 2.88 6.03
N ASN A 81 0.41 3.15 6.18
CA ASN A 81 -0.56 2.13 6.56
C ASN A 81 -0.97 1.24 5.36
N VAL A 82 -1.89 0.30 5.56
CA VAL A 82 -2.30 -0.66 4.54
C VAL A 82 -3.47 -0.12 3.71
N LEU A 83 -3.34 -0.20 2.38
CA LEU A 83 -4.40 0.17 1.44
C LEU A 83 -5.66 -0.70 1.63
N PRO A 84 -6.86 -0.25 1.25
CA PRO A 84 -8.10 -1.01 1.41
C PRO A 84 -8.10 -2.23 0.48
N LEU A 85 -7.59 -3.37 0.97
CA LEU A 85 -7.41 -4.58 0.16
C LEU A 85 -8.73 -5.08 -0.44
N GLY A 86 -9.86 -4.86 0.23
CA GLY A 86 -11.17 -5.21 -0.32
C GLY A 86 -11.54 -4.46 -1.60
N CYS A 87 -10.86 -3.35 -1.91
CA CYS A 87 -11.05 -2.58 -3.14
C CYS A 87 -10.08 -2.98 -4.26
N ALA A 88 -9.06 -3.80 -3.99
CA ALA A 88 -8.09 -4.14 -5.03
C ALA A 88 -8.72 -5.10 -6.06
N PRO A 89 -8.54 -4.86 -7.38
CA PRO A 89 -9.20 -5.64 -8.42
C PRO A 89 -8.96 -7.16 -8.33
N SER A 90 -7.79 -7.59 -7.83
CA SER A 90 -7.51 -9.01 -7.63
C SER A 90 -8.42 -9.65 -6.57
N PHE A 91 -8.63 -8.99 -5.43
CA PHE A 91 -9.57 -9.47 -4.41
C PHE A 91 -11.01 -9.42 -4.89
N LEU A 92 -11.38 -8.36 -5.59
CA LEU A 92 -12.69 -8.25 -6.23
C LEU A 92 -12.93 -9.38 -7.25
N GLY A 93 -11.89 -9.76 -8.00
CA GLY A 93 -11.90 -10.95 -8.86
C GLY A 93 -12.13 -12.25 -8.08
N PHE A 94 -11.53 -12.43 -6.91
CA PHE A 94 -11.82 -13.57 -6.03
C PHE A 94 -13.29 -13.58 -5.57
N ALA A 95 -13.86 -12.42 -5.21
CA ALA A 95 -15.25 -12.31 -4.78
C ALA A 95 -16.26 -12.72 -5.88
N LEU A 96 -15.92 -12.59 -7.17
CA LEU A 96 -16.75 -13.11 -8.26
C LEU A 96 -16.96 -14.63 -8.17
N THR A 97 -16.04 -15.35 -7.54
CA THR A 97 -16.10 -16.82 -7.36
C THR A 97 -16.49 -17.23 -5.94
N ASN A 98 -16.67 -16.28 -5.02
CA ASN A 98 -16.97 -16.55 -3.62
C ASN A 98 -18.12 -15.66 -3.12
N PRO A 99 -19.37 -16.16 -3.11
CA PRO A 99 -20.55 -15.37 -2.76
C PRO A 99 -20.62 -14.95 -1.29
N THR A 100 -19.75 -15.49 -0.41
CA THR A 100 -19.70 -15.05 1.00
C THR A 100 -19.00 -13.70 1.15
N LEU A 101 -18.21 -13.27 0.17
CA LEU A 101 -17.52 -11.98 0.15
C LEU A 101 -18.47 -10.87 -0.32
N GLN A 102 -19.15 -10.26 0.64
CA GLN A 102 -20.12 -9.20 0.38
C GLN A 102 -19.42 -7.87 0.07
N LYS A 103 -19.92 -7.18 -0.96
CA LYS A 103 -19.49 -5.83 -1.32
C LYS A 103 -20.18 -4.79 -0.42
N ASP A 104 -19.45 -3.76 -0.03
CA ASP A 104 -19.98 -2.58 0.68
C ASP A 104 -20.55 -1.54 -0.31
N LYS A 105 -20.93 -0.37 0.21
CA LYS A 105 -21.47 0.74 -0.59
C LYS A 105 -20.48 1.30 -1.63
N ASP A 106 -19.18 1.12 -1.41
CA ASP A 106 -18.11 1.55 -2.30
C ASP A 106 -17.72 0.41 -3.28
N SER A 107 -18.50 -0.69 -3.29
CA SER A 107 -18.28 -1.91 -4.07
C SER A 107 -17.00 -2.68 -3.70
N CYS A 108 -16.46 -2.43 -2.51
CA CYS A 108 -15.30 -3.12 -1.97
C CYS A 108 -15.71 -4.27 -1.04
N ILE A 109 -14.86 -5.27 -0.82
CA ILE A 109 -15.16 -6.40 0.06
C ILE A 109 -15.09 -5.94 1.53
N ALA A 110 -16.25 -5.88 2.18
CA ALA A 110 -16.40 -5.32 3.53
C ALA A 110 -15.56 -6.05 4.57
N SER A 111 -15.55 -7.39 4.53
CA SER A 111 -14.82 -8.22 5.50
C SER A 111 -13.30 -8.05 5.40
N TYR A 112 -12.75 -7.83 4.20
CA TYR A 112 -11.33 -7.58 4.02
C TYR A 112 -10.93 -6.20 4.50
N ASN A 113 -11.73 -5.18 4.17
CA ASN A 113 -11.50 -3.83 4.66
C ASN A 113 -11.62 -3.75 6.20
N ALA A 114 -12.51 -4.52 6.83
CA ALA A 114 -12.59 -4.56 8.29
C ALA A 114 -11.29 -5.04 8.97
N VAL A 115 -10.58 -6.02 8.38
CA VAL A 115 -9.26 -6.47 8.87
C VAL A 115 -8.20 -5.39 8.69
N VAL A 116 -8.20 -4.72 7.53
CA VAL A 116 -7.29 -3.62 7.24
C VAL A 116 -7.54 -2.42 8.15
N ASP A 117 -8.79 -2.08 8.43
CA ASP A 117 -9.18 -0.98 9.31
C ASP A 117 -8.74 -1.26 10.75
N LEU A 118 -8.88 -2.50 11.22
CA LEU A 118 -8.35 -2.93 12.50
C LEU A 118 -6.83 -2.77 12.55
N HIS A 119 -6.10 -3.21 11.52
CA HIS A 119 -4.65 -3.02 11.43
C HIS A 119 -4.27 -1.54 11.48
N ASN A 120 -4.89 -0.70 10.64
CA ASN A 120 -4.57 0.70 10.51
C ASN A 120 -4.84 1.47 11.82
N ALA A 121 -5.89 1.09 12.56
CA ALA A 121 -6.18 1.64 13.89
C ALA A 121 -5.11 1.25 14.93
N GLU A 122 -4.71 -0.01 15.00
CA GLU A 122 -3.67 -0.47 15.93
C GLU A 122 -2.28 0.06 15.56
N LEU A 123 -1.96 0.15 14.27
CA LEU A 123 -0.73 0.76 13.78
C LEU A 123 -0.63 2.22 14.22
N LYS A 124 -1.72 2.98 14.12
CA LYS A 124 -1.76 4.38 14.57
C LYS A 124 -1.48 4.50 16.07
N LYS A 125 -2.13 3.68 16.90
CA LYS A 125 -1.89 3.65 18.35
C LYS A 125 -0.44 3.33 18.69
N MET A 126 0.14 2.32 18.02
CA MET A 126 1.54 1.93 18.20
C MET A 126 2.48 3.08 17.82
N VAL A 127 2.24 3.76 16.71
CA VAL A 127 3.03 4.94 16.29
C VAL A 127 2.96 6.07 17.32
N GLU A 128 1.78 6.36 17.88
CA GLU A 128 1.62 7.36 18.93
C GLU A 128 2.38 6.99 20.22
N SER A 129 2.38 5.71 20.59
CA SER A 129 3.16 5.19 21.72
C SER A 129 4.66 5.35 21.47
N LEU A 130 5.16 4.89 20.31
CA LEU A 130 6.59 4.97 19.98
C LEU A 130 7.10 6.41 19.93
N ARG A 131 6.31 7.37 19.43
CA ARG A 131 6.69 8.79 19.45
C ARG A 131 6.95 9.26 20.87
N THR A 132 6.09 8.89 21.81
CA THR A 132 6.18 9.30 23.21
C THR A 132 7.35 8.60 23.90
N GLU A 133 7.44 7.28 23.77
CA GLU A 133 8.46 6.46 24.43
C GLU A 133 9.89 6.76 23.95
N LEU A 134 10.06 7.02 22.66
CA LEU A 134 11.37 7.26 22.05
C LEU A 134 11.67 8.74 21.84
N SER A 135 10.74 9.64 22.21
CA SER A 135 10.81 11.06 21.84
C SER A 135 11.01 11.27 20.33
N TRP A 136 10.40 10.41 19.51
CA TRP A 136 10.65 10.33 18.07
C TRP A 136 9.71 11.26 17.28
N ASN A 137 9.94 12.56 17.39
CA ASN A 137 9.11 13.59 16.75
C ASN A 137 8.98 13.47 15.23
N GLY A 138 9.97 12.89 14.56
CA GLY A 138 9.99 12.72 13.10
C GLY A 138 9.43 11.38 12.58
N LEU A 139 8.85 10.53 13.44
CA LEU A 139 8.04 9.41 12.97
C LEU A 139 6.71 9.96 12.46
N VAL A 140 6.29 9.69 11.23
CA VAL A 140 5.09 10.20 10.56
C VAL A 140 4.30 9.03 10.01
N LEU A 141 2.98 9.02 10.22
CA LEU A 141 2.09 8.06 9.60
C LEU A 141 1.52 8.69 8.33
N PHE A 142 1.67 8.03 7.18
CA PHE A 142 1.01 8.37 5.93
C PHE A 142 -0.18 7.43 5.71
N ASP A 143 -1.37 8.01 5.59
CA ASP A 143 -2.62 7.28 5.43
C ASP A 143 -2.85 6.91 3.95
N LEU A 144 -2.14 5.88 3.51
CA LEU A 144 -2.28 5.28 2.19
C LEU A 144 -3.71 4.78 1.95
N ASN A 145 -4.37 4.28 3.00
CA ASN A 145 -5.76 3.85 2.94
C ASN A 145 -6.69 5.02 2.54
N ALA A 146 -6.55 6.16 3.21
CA ALA A 146 -7.40 7.32 2.99
C ALA A 146 -7.26 7.90 1.57
N ILE A 147 -6.03 8.06 1.04
CA ILE A 147 -5.85 8.55 -0.34
C ILE A 147 -6.39 7.55 -1.37
N TYR A 148 -6.23 6.24 -1.14
CA TYR A 148 -6.80 5.22 -2.00
C TYR A 148 -8.33 5.29 -2.01
N MET A 149 -8.96 5.37 -0.84
CA MET A 149 -10.43 5.49 -0.73
C MET A 149 -10.95 6.81 -1.29
N ASP A 150 -10.19 7.90 -1.17
CA ASP A 150 -10.53 9.18 -1.81
C ASP A 150 -10.51 9.04 -3.34
N ALA A 151 -9.56 8.30 -3.91
CA ALA A 151 -9.53 8.03 -5.34
C ALA A 151 -10.65 7.08 -5.81
N VAL A 152 -11.06 6.11 -4.98
CA VAL A 152 -12.21 5.25 -5.28
C VAL A 152 -13.51 6.06 -5.28
N ARG A 153 -13.71 6.93 -4.28
CA ARG A 153 -14.96 7.69 -4.09
C ARG A 153 -15.05 8.95 -4.96
N ASN A 154 -13.90 9.58 -5.24
CA ASN A 154 -13.79 10.83 -6.01
C ASN A 154 -12.83 10.67 -7.20
N PRO A 155 -13.07 9.70 -8.12
CA PRO A 155 -12.08 9.32 -9.14
C PRO A 155 -11.71 10.45 -10.09
N SER A 156 -12.62 11.40 -10.36
CA SER A 156 -12.35 12.56 -11.21
C SER A 156 -11.26 13.49 -10.67
N LYS A 157 -11.05 13.54 -9.34
CA LYS A 157 -9.95 14.29 -8.70
C LYS A 157 -8.57 13.75 -9.11
N TYR A 158 -8.51 12.48 -9.52
CA TYR A 158 -7.29 11.75 -9.85
C TYR A 158 -7.24 11.39 -11.35
N ALA A 159 -8.09 11.99 -12.19
CA ALA A 159 -8.27 11.63 -13.60
C ALA A 159 -8.62 10.14 -13.84
N VAL A 160 -9.12 9.45 -12.82
CA VAL A 160 -9.50 8.04 -12.87
C VAL A 160 -10.91 7.91 -13.45
N THR A 161 -11.10 6.91 -14.31
CA THR A 161 -12.43 6.54 -14.84
C THR A 161 -12.84 5.11 -14.45
N LYS A 162 -11.86 4.27 -14.06
CA LYS A 162 -12.05 2.88 -13.67
C LYS A 162 -11.39 2.60 -12.31
N PRO A 163 -11.99 3.05 -11.19
CA PRO A 163 -11.33 3.01 -9.88
C PRO A 163 -11.09 1.59 -9.34
N LEU A 164 -11.93 0.62 -9.73
CA LEU A 164 -11.88 -0.75 -9.21
C LEU A 164 -11.42 -1.78 -10.24
N ALA A 165 -10.99 -1.36 -11.43
CA ALA A 165 -10.45 -2.26 -12.44
C ALA A 165 -8.93 -2.14 -12.55
N ALA A 166 -8.28 -3.18 -13.07
CA ALA A 166 -6.87 -3.16 -13.42
C ALA A 166 -6.67 -2.68 -14.86
N CYS A 167 -5.60 -1.94 -15.13
CA CYS A 167 -5.23 -1.56 -16.49
C CYS A 167 -4.68 -2.76 -17.27
N CYS A 168 -3.76 -3.52 -16.69
CA CYS A 168 -3.15 -4.69 -17.29
C CYS A 168 -3.87 -5.97 -16.85
N GLY A 169 -4.49 -6.67 -17.80
CA GLY A 169 -5.25 -7.87 -17.47
C GLY A 169 -5.85 -8.60 -18.67
N ALA A 170 -6.49 -9.73 -18.37
CA ALA A 170 -7.10 -10.65 -19.34
C ALA A 170 -8.55 -11.01 -18.97
N GLY A 171 -9.16 -10.28 -18.04
CA GLY A 171 -10.35 -10.74 -17.32
C GLY A 171 -11.65 -10.70 -18.12
N GLY A 172 -11.82 -9.71 -19.01
CA GLY A 172 -13.11 -9.44 -19.67
C GLY A 172 -14.27 -9.12 -18.73
N ASN A 173 -14.09 -9.22 -17.41
CA ASN A 173 -15.03 -8.88 -16.34
C ASN A 173 -14.90 -7.41 -15.93
N GLU A 174 -15.76 -6.97 -15.01
CA GLU A 174 -15.81 -5.59 -14.50
C GLU A 174 -14.49 -5.10 -13.88
N TYR A 175 -13.61 -6.01 -13.46
CA TYR A 175 -12.33 -5.70 -12.81
C TYR A 175 -11.12 -5.86 -13.74
N ASN A 176 -11.34 -6.32 -14.97
CA ASN A 176 -10.31 -6.68 -15.94
C ASN A 176 -9.26 -7.70 -15.42
N ILE A 177 -9.58 -8.49 -14.39
CA ILE A 177 -8.64 -9.44 -13.81
C ILE A 177 -8.96 -10.88 -14.21
N ASN A 178 -7.91 -11.64 -14.52
CA ASN A 178 -7.96 -13.09 -14.55
C ASN A 178 -6.87 -13.63 -13.61
N LEU A 179 -7.27 -14.25 -12.50
CA LEU A 179 -6.35 -14.73 -11.46
C LEU A 179 -5.40 -15.83 -11.97
N ALA A 180 -5.76 -16.53 -13.05
CA ALA A 180 -4.92 -17.54 -13.68
C ALA A 180 -4.00 -16.98 -14.78
N ILE A 181 -4.21 -15.75 -15.24
CA ILE A 181 -3.43 -15.11 -16.31
C ILE A 181 -2.94 -13.74 -15.82
N PRO A 182 -1.82 -13.69 -15.08
CA PRO A 182 -1.23 -12.44 -14.60
C PRO A 182 -0.81 -11.51 -15.74
N CYS A 183 -0.69 -10.22 -15.46
CA CYS A 183 -0.21 -9.21 -16.41
C CYS A 183 1.07 -9.66 -17.14
N GLY A 184 1.09 -9.51 -18.46
CA GLY A 184 2.23 -9.90 -19.31
C GLY A 184 2.38 -11.42 -19.53
N LYS A 185 1.42 -12.22 -19.06
CA LYS A 185 1.36 -13.67 -19.32
C LYS A 185 0.25 -14.00 -20.30
N SER A 186 0.41 -15.13 -20.97
CA SER A 186 -0.61 -15.73 -21.82
C SER A 186 -1.15 -17.00 -21.16
N GLY A 187 -2.43 -17.28 -21.37
CA GLY A 187 -3.09 -18.50 -20.93
C GLY A 187 -4.23 -18.86 -21.87
N THR A 188 -4.89 -19.98 -21.62
CA THR A 188 -6.02 -20.44 -22.45
C THR A 188 -7.33 -20.18 -21.73
N VAL A 189 -8.25 -19.47 -22.38
CA VAL A 189 -9.62 -19.26 -21.92
C VAL A 189 -10.55 -19.76 -23.02
N ASN A 190 -11.44 -20.71 -22.69
CA ASN A 190 -12.39 -21.30 -23.64
C ASN A 190 -11.74 -21.79 -24.95
N GLY A 191 -10.57 -22.43 -24.85
CA GLY A 191 -9.84 -22.97 -26.01
C GLY A 191 -9.06 -21.93 -26.83
N THR A 192 -9.10 -20.64 -26.45
CA THR A 192 -8.36 -19.56 -27.14
C THR A 192 -7.23 -19.03 -26.27
N THR A 193 -6.07 -18.77 -26.86
CA THR A 193 -4.96 -18.09 -26.16
C THR A 193 -5.31 -16.62 -25.94
N VAL A 194 -5.34 -16.21 -24.67
CA VAL A 194 -5.52 -14.83 -24.24
C VAL A 194 -4.23 -14.36 -23.57
N THR A 195 -3.80 -13.15 -23.88
CA THR A 195 -2.65 -12.51 -23.22
C THR A 195 -3.14 -11.35 -22.38
N ALA A 196 -2.75 -11.33 -21.11
CA ALA A 196 -3.03 -10.20 -20.23
C ALA A 196 -2.20 -9.00 -20.68
N GLY A 197 -2.88 -8.00 -21.24
CA GLY A 197 -2.28 -6.85 -21.88
C GLY A 197 -2.62 -5.56 -21.16
N ARG A 198 -1.80 -4.54 -21.41
CA ARG A 198 -2.02 -3.16 -20.97
C ARG A 198 -3.29 -2.58 -21.59
N CYS A 199 -4.02 -1.75 -20.83
CA CYS A 199 -5.10 -0.89 -21.31
C CYS A 199 -4.60 0.27 -22.19
N SER A 200 -5.49 0.96 -22.90
CA SER A 200 -5.12 2.09 -23.75
C SER A 200 -4.44 3.23 -22.97
N ASP A 201 -5.03 3.62 -21.84
CA ASP A 201 -4.60 4.75 -21.01
C ASP A 201 -4.51 4.37 -19.52
N PRO A 202 -3.30 4.04 -19.01
CA PRO A 202 -3.09 3.70 -17.61
C PRO A 202 -3.35 4.84 -16.63
N SER A 203 -3.36 6.11 -17.07
CA SER A 203 -3.63 7.24 -16.16
C SER A 203 -5.05 7.25 -15.61
N GLN A 204 -5.97 6.53 -16.28
CA GLN A 204 -7.37 6.45 -15.89
C GLN A 204 -7.68 5.35 -14.85
N TYR A 205 -6.65 4.67 -14.37
CA TYR A 205 -6.76 3.51 -13.48
C TYR A 205 -5.98 3.74 -12.20
N ILE A 206 -6.56 3.32 -11.07
CA ILE A 206 -5.84 3.27 -9.79
C ILE A 206 -4.85 2.10 -9.83
N SER A 207 -5.27 0.93 -10.31
CA SER A 207 -4.48 -0.29 -10.28
C SER A 207 -3.88 -0.66 -11.64
N TRP A 208 -2.60 -1.03 -11.64
CA TRP A 208 -1.91 -1.57 -12.80
C TRP A 208 -2.34 -3.01 -13.07
N ASP A 209 -2.16 -3.94 -12.11
CA ASP A 209 -2.30 -5.39 -12.32
C ASP A 209 -3.28 -6.07 -11.35
N GLY A 210 -4.05 -5.28 -10.61
CA GLY A 210 -5.01 -5.75 -9.61
C GLY A 210 -4.52 -5.69 -8.16
N LEU A 211 -3.24 -5.43 -7.92
CA LEU A 211 -2.68 -5.22 -6.59
C LEU A 211 -1.82 -3.94 -6.52
N HIS A 212 -1.04 -3.69 -7.55
CA HIS A 212 -0.12 -2.56 -7.59
C HIS A 212 -0.79 -1.31 -8.19
N PRO A 213 -0.38 -0.10 -7.76
CA PRO A 213 -0.88 1.13 -8.36
C PRO A 213 -0.31 1.33 -9.77
N THR A 214 -1.02 2.09 -10.60
CA THR A 214 -0.43 2.65 -11.82
C THR A 214 0.62 3.71 -11.48
N GLU A 215 1.50 4.02 -12.42
CA GLU A 215 2.48 5.11 -12.28
C GLU A 215 1.78 6.43 -11.94
N SER A 216 0.71 6.78 -12.67
CA SER A 216 -0.08 7.99 -12.43
C SER A 216 -0.64 8.05 -11.00
N PHE A 217 -1.17 6.93 -10.48
CA PHE A 217 -1.68 6.93 -9.11
C PHE A 217 -0.55 6.95 -8.06
N ALA A 218 0.58 6.31 -8.35
CA ALA A 218 1.77 6.40 -7.52
C ALA A 218 2.34 7.84 -7.45
N GLU A 219 2.28 8.60 -8.54
CA GLU A 219 2.63 10.03 -8.56
C GLU A 219 1.71 10.86 -7.66
N HIS A 220 0.41 10.56 -7.65
CA HIS A 220 -0.53 11.21 -6.72
C HIS A 220 -0.19 10.89 -5.26
N ILE A 221 0.10 9.62 -4.94
CA ILE A 221 0.54 9.20 -3.60
C ILE A 221 1.82 9.94 -3.20
N ALA A 222 2.82 9.96 -4.07
CA ALA A 222 4.08 10.65 -3.82
C ALA A 222 3.83 12.15 -3.61
N SER A 223 3.10 12.82 -4.51
CA SER A 223 2.76 14.25 -4.38
C SER A 223 2.06 14.54 -3.05
N ALA A 224 1.06 13.74 -2.67
CA ALA A 224 0.33 13.93 -1.42
C ALA A 224 1.27 13.83 -0.21
N MET A 225 2.12 12.79 -0.17
CA MET A 225 3.11 12.63 0.89
C MET A 225 4.09 13.80 0.96
N LEU A 226 4.62 14.23 -0.19
CA LEU A 226 5.58 15.33 -0.27
C LEU A 226 4.96 16.67 0.20
N LYS A 227 3.64 16.84 0.01
CA LYS A 227 2.86 17.99 0.47
C LYS A 227 2.40 17.88 1.93
N GLY A 228 2.59 16.73 2.57
CA GLY A 228 2.07 16.46 3.92
C GLY A 228 0.58 16.16 3.96
N GLU A 229 -0.07 15.95 2.82
CA GLU A 229 -1.46 15.51 2.76
C GLU A 229 -1.57 14.07 3.26
N PHE A 230 -2.66 13.73 3.96
CA PHE A 230 -2.86 12.41 4.58
C PHE A 230 -1.76 11.99 5.58
N THR A 231 -1.00 12.94 6.12
CA THR A 231 0.04 12.65 7.13
C THR A 231 -0.43 12.98 8.55
N TYR A 232 0.02 12.19 9.52
CA TYR A 232 -0.20 12.42 10.94
C TYR A 232 1.09 12.20 11.75
N PRO A 233 1.61 13.20 12.49
CA PRO A 233 1.19 14.60 12.42
C PRO A 233 1.47 15.16 11.01
N SER A 234 0.98 16.38 10.74
CA SER A 234 1.28 17.07 9.49
C SER A 234 2.79 17.16 9.29
N PHE A 235 3.23 16.71 8.12
CA PHE A 235 4.63 16.64 7.74
C PHE A 235 4.97 17.68 6.68
N SER A 236 6.16 18.29 6.78
CA SER A 236 6.69 19.19 5.76
C SER A 236 8.10 18.76 5.39
N LEU A 237 8.32 18.41 4.12
CA LEU A 237 9.66 18.12 3.60
C LEU A 237 10.64 19.27 3.85
N LYS A 238 10.16 20.51 3.74
CA LYS A 238 10.99 21.70 3.95
C LYS A 238 11.49 21.77 5.38
N GLU A 239 10.72 21.29 6.34
CA GLU A 239 11.13 21.21 7.75
C GLU A 239 12.05 20.01 8.00
N ALA A 240 11.79 18.89 7.33
CA ALA A 240 12.55 17.65 7.47
C ALA A 240 13.95 17.70 6.82
N CYS A 241 14.14 18.45 5.73
CA CYS A 241 15.42 18.65 5.04
C CYS A 241 16.02 20.05 5.31
N LYS A 242 15.84 20.62 6.52
CA LYS A 242 16.57 21.84 6.88
C LYS A 242 18.08 21.55 6.87
N PRO A 243 18.90 22.38 6.21
CA PRO A 243 20.35 22.20 6.15
C PRO A 243 21.03 22.32 7.51
#